data_AF-A0A8H7NKI1-F1
#
_entry.id   AF-A0A8H7NKI1-F1
#
_cell.length_a   1.000
_cell.length_b   1.000
_cell.length_c   1.000
_cell.angle_alpha   90.00
_cell.angle_beta   90.00
_cell.angle_gamma   90.00
#
_symmetry.space_group_name_H-M   'P 1'
#
loop_
_entity.id
_entity.type
_entity.pdbx_description
1 polymer ?
#
loop_
_entity_poly.entity_id
_entity_poly.type
_entity_poly.pdbx_seq_one_letter_code
_entity_poly.pdbx_strand_id
1 'polypeptide(L)'
;MASIDPVVAAEVARRSDDGIAFRARPGHTHHTWARTFSSLPELYIQPESVAEVEKAIDIARVCRRRITTTGCGHSPSNITCTSSWLVNIDRVDQVHSIDPETGIAVVVGAGMRLYALCEELDRHGLAMPNLGSITEQSVAGAISTGTHGSSSRHGLISENIVALKITLASGKTVSCSADENPDLFRAALISLGALGIITEISIRAVPAFNLKWEQTIDSDQKLFDAWNRGFWEQSEFVRVYWLPYTRRAVVWRADKTDEELTPYHANYFDGPLGFHIYHNLLALSNWIPAILPWVEWFVYGMQCGFANGTTVSASQPSRQALLLNCLYSQFVNEWALPLHRGPEAIARLSSWLNRLTPADRGYVPHGIPFSSRGLYVHAPLEVRVTDSTANPSPRPFLDHSCADGPTLYLNATLYRPYLRDPPARARFYEAFEWLMRDMGAAPPLGQELRVVPGRRRGRLRRGPRRLARREGRGGRGGHVRRALAPPASHARGTQAAPRGSGDVEGEGVGRRAPDVWDSLVERYLPSSSHRLKLEKRTHALLACLLRRVCRGGYLLHTFIILHVYSPRRLYMHAQVSFQ
;
A
#
# COMPACT_ATOMS: atom_id res chain seq x y z
N MET A 1 32.43 -7.15 18.46
CA MET A 1 31.63 -6.02 17.92
C MET A 1 31.86 -5.98 16.42
N ALA A 2 30.84 -5.68 15.60
CA ALA A 2 31.05 -5.50 14.17
C ALA A 2 31.77 -4.17 13.91
N SER A 3 32.95 -4.21 13.31
CA SER A 3 33.69 -3.01 12.90
C SER A 3 33.10 -2.42 11.61
N ILE A 4 33.16 -1.10 11.46
CA ILE A 4 32.83 -0.42 10.21
C ILE A 4 33.84 -0.85 9.13
N ASP A 5 33.39 -0.99 7.87
CA ASP A 5 34.26 -1.29 6.73
C ASP A 5 35.39 -0.22 6.61
N PRO A 6 36.68 -0.60 6.48
CA PRO A 6 37.78 0.35 6.39
C PRO A 6 37.66 1.39 5.27
N VAL A 7 37.03 1.05 4.13
CA VAL A 7 36.78 1.99 3.02
C VAL A 7 35.78 3.06 3.44
N VAL A 8 34.74 2.67 4.18
CA VAL A 8 33.73 3.59 4.72
C VAL A 8 34.34 4.47 5.80
N ALA A 9 35.13 3.90 6.71
CA ALA A 9 35.83 4.65 7.74
C ALA A 9 36.79 5.70 7.14
N ALA A 10 37.52 5.36 6.07
CA ALA A 10 38.41 6.28 5.38
C ALA A 10 37.68 7.43 4.66
N GLU A 11 36.54 7.15 4.01
CA GLU A 11 35.73 8.21 3.36
C GLU A 11 35.01 9.11 4.39
N VAL A 12 34.58 8.56 5.54
CA VAL A 12 34.05 9.36 6.66
C VAL A 12 35.14 10.26 7.24
N ALA A 13 36.35 9.74 7.46
CA ALA A 13 37.49 10.51 7.95
C ALA A 13 37.95 11.60 6.96
N ARG A 14 37.92 11.33 5.65
CA ARG A 14 38.18 12.35 4.61
C ARG A 14 37.21 13.54 4.69
N ARG A 15 36.01 13.33 5.23
CA ARG A 15 34.94 14.32 5.35
C ARG A 15 34.70 14.73 6.80
N SER A 16 35.64 14.57 7.74
CA SER A 16 35.44 15.06 9.12
C SER A 16 35.29 16.57 9.21
N ASP A 17 35.95 17.28 8.29
CA ASP A 17 36.23 18.72 8.44
C ASP A 17 35.14 19.63 7.86
N ASP A 18 34.09 19.04 7.26
CA ASP A 18 32.94 19.78 6.68
C ASP A 18 31.91 20.23 7.74
N GLY A 19 32.08 19.83 9.00
CA GLY A 19 31.19 20.16 10.12
C GLY A 19 29.84 19.41 10.15
N ILE A 20 29.57 18.53 9.18
CA ILE A 20 28.32 17.78 9.05
C ILE A 20 28.50 16.39 9.69
N ALA A 21 27.63 15.98 10.61
CA ALA A 21 27.78 14.68 11.25
C ALA A 21 27.44 13.50 10.30
N PHE A 22 28.10 12.36 10.50
CA PHE A 22 27.71 11.09 9.88
C PHE A 22 27.28 10.09 10.97
N ARG A 23 25.99 10.12 11.32
CA ARG A 23 25.42 9.44 12.50
C ARG A 23 25.12 7.97 12.23
N ALA A 24 26.17 7.19 11.98
CA ALA A 24 26.09 5.77 11.67
C ALA A 24 26.49 4.87 12.86
N ARG A 25 25.81 3.74 13.03
CA ARG A 25 26.19 2.66 13.96
C ARG A 25 26.11 1.27 13.29
N PRO A 26 27.10 0.39 13.51
CA PRO A 26 27.02 -1.01 13.10
C PRO A 26 26.19 -1.85 14.09
N GLY A 27 25.87 -3.09 13.72
CA GLY A 27 25.26 -4.07 14.64
C GLY A 27 23.79 -3.83 15.01
N HIS A 28 23.09 -2.96 14.27
CA HIS A 28 21.65 -2.78 14.42
C HIS A 28 20.89 -4.02 13.91
N THR A 29 19.85 -4.44 14.64
CA THR A 29 18.93 -5.51 14.21
C THR A 29 17.59 -4.91 13.84
N HIS A 30 17.31 -4.83 12.54
CA HIS A 30 16.04 -4.31 12.03
C HIS A 30 14.98 -5.40 11.98
N HIS A 31 13.74 -5.03 12.27
CA HIS A 31 12.57 -5.90 12.12
C HIS A 31 11.34 -5.08 11.71
N THR A 32 10.42 -5.69 10.95
CA THR A 32 9.10 -5.09 10.73
C THR A 32 8.30 -5.11 12.04
N TRP A 33 7.34 -4.20 12.20
CA TRP A 33 6.45 -4.14 13.38
C TRP A 33 5.80 -5.50 13.68
N ALA A 34 5.29 -6.16 12.63
CA ALA A 34 4.68 -7.48 12.74
C ALA A 34 5.71 -8.59 13.05
N ARG A 35 7.03 -8.33 13.01
CA ARG A 35 8.12 -9.33 13.14
C ARG A 35 7.95 -10.49 12.16
N THR A 36 7.59 -10.16 10.92
CA THR A 36 7.47 -11.08 9.78
C THR A 36 8.77 -11.12 8.97
N PHE A 37 9.49 -10.00 8.93
CA PHE A 37 10.80 -9.86 8.32
C PHE A 37 11.78 -9.21 9.30
N SER A 38 13.05 -9.59 9.17
CA SER A 38 14.17 -8.98 9.90
C SER A 38 15.40 -8.91 9.01
N SER A 39 16.33 -8.01 9.34
CA SER A 39 17.60 -7.88 8.64
C SER A 39 18.68 -7.27 9.53
N LEU A 40 19.93 -7.52 9.14
CA LEU A 40 21.13 -6.97 9.78
C LEU A 40 21.80 -6.01 8.77
N PRO A 41 21.43 -4.72 8.76
CA PRO A 41 22.13 -3.74 7.95
C PRO A 41 23.58 -3.58 8.43
N GLU A 42 24.48 -3.32 7.47
CA GLU A 42 25.87 -3.00 7.70
C GLU A 42 26.02 -1.76 8.60
N LEU A 43 25.24 -0.71 8.29
CA LEU A 43 25.13 0.51 9.07
C LEU A 43 23.65 0.91 9.20
N TYR A 44 23.27 1.30 10.42
CA TYR A 44 22.06 2.07 10.70
C TYR A 44 22.45 3.53 10.84
N ILE A 45 21.87 4.39 10.03
CA ILE A 45 22.21 5.82 9.94
C ILE A 45 20.98 6.63 10.34
N GLN A 46 21.13 7.59 11.25
CA GLN A 46 20.02 8.41 11.75
C GLN A 46 20.37 9.90 11.63
N PRO A 47 20.22 10.51 10.44
CA PRO A 47 20.55 11.91 10.22
C PRO A 47 19.55 12.85 10.91
N GLU A 48 20.05 14.02 11.33
CA GLU A 48 19.29 15.08 12.00
C GLU A 48 19.02 16.31 11.11
N SER A 49 19.55 16.33 9.88
CA SER A 49 19.33 17.43 8.93
C SER A 49 19.47 16.97 7.47
N VAL A 50 18.99 17.81 6.54
CA VAL A 50 19.13 17.59 5.09
C VAL A 50 20.60 17.43 4.68
N ALA A 51 21.52 18.22 5.28
CA ALA A 51 22.95 18.12 5.01
C ALA A 51 23.54 16.76 5.43
N GLU A 52 23.08 16.20 6.56
CA GLU A 52 23.48 14.84 6.99
C GLU A 52 22.90 13.76 6.05
N VAL A 53 21.70 13.95 5.50
CA VAL A 53 21.09 13.07 4.47
C VAL A 53 21.91 13.09 3.17
N GLU A 54 22.24 14.29 2.67
CA GLU A 54 23.08 14.49 1.49
C GLU A 54 24.45 13.82 1.68
N LYS A 55 25.13 14.09 2.80
CA LYS A 55 26.40 13.46 3.16
C LYS A 55 26.31 11.93 3.21
N ALA A 56 25.24 11.37 3.79
CA ALA A 56 25.05 9.92 3.85
C ALA A 56 24.90 9.28 2.46
N ILE A 57 24.12 9.91 1.56
CA ILE A 57 23.99 9.47 0.15
C ILE A 57 25.34 9.56 -0.57
N ASP A 58 26.10 10.62 -0.32
CA ASP A 58 27.37 10.87 -1.01
C ASP A 58 28.47 9.87 -0.62
N ILE A 59 28.61 9.56 0.68
CA ILE A 59 29.52 8.53 1.18
C ILE A 59 29.06 7.15 0.69
N ALA A 60 27.75 6.86 0.68
CA ALA A 60 27.21 5.60 0.14
C ALA A 60 27.57 5.43 -1.35
N ARG A 61 27.44 6.50 -2.14
CA ARG A 61 27.76 6.55 -3.57
C ARG A 61 29.24 6.25 -3.83
N VAL A 62 30.16 6.86 -3.07
CA VAL A 62 31.61 6.58 -3.15
C VAL A 62 31.93 5.15 -2.71
N CYS A 63 31.35 4.68 -1.61
CA CYS A 63 31.58 3.35 -1.04
C CYS A 63 30.79 2.22 -1.73
N ARG A 64 30.03 2.55 -2.80
CA ARG A 64 29.16 1.65 -3.57
C ARG A 64 28.15 0.87 -2.72
N ARG A 65 27.57 1.55 -1.72
CA ARG A 65 26.58 1.00 -0.81
C ARG A 65 25.16 1.34 -1.24
N ARG A 66 24.23 0.43 -0.97
CA ARG A 66 22.80 0.66 -1.23
C ARG A 66 22.17 1.23 0.03
N ILE A 67 21.38 2.28 -0.14
CA ILE A 67 20.53 2.81 0.93
C ILE A 67 19.15 2.18 0.82
N THR A 68 18.57 1.88 1.98
CA THR A 68 17.15 1.57 2.19
C THR A 68 16.66 2.49 3.29
N THR A 69 15.46 3.05 3.17
CA THR A 69 14.88 3.93 4.19
C THR A 69 13.94 3.17 5.13
N THR A 70 13.79 3.65 6.37
CA THR A 70 12.76 3.17 7.30
C THR A 70 12.28 4.27 8.24
N GLY A 71 10.97 4.32 8.49
CA GLY A 71 10.42 4.88 9.73
C GLY A 71 10.42 3.80 10.82
N CYS A 72 9.29 3.66 11.52
CA CYS A 72 9.01 2.63 12.55
C CYS A 72 8.96 1.16 12.06
N GLY A 73 9.28 0.87 10.79
CA GLY A 73 9.22 -0.49 10.25
C GLY A 73 7.80 -1.08 10.14
N HIS A 74 6.75 -0.25 10.15
CA HIS A 74 5.35 -0.73 10.20
C HIS A 74 4.83 -1.38 8.90
N SER A 75 5.51 -1.23 7.75
CA SER A 75 5.11 -1.96 6.54
C SER A 75 5.15 -3.48 6.79
N PRO A 76 4.10 -4.23 6.42
CA PRO A 76 4.12 -5.69 6.52
C PRO A 76 5.06 -6.33 5.49
N SER A 77 5.46 -5.59 4.44
CA SER A 77 6.42 -6.03 3.42
C SER A 77 7.88 -6.00 3.90
N ASN A 78 8.76 -6.65 3.16
CA ASN A 78 10.20 -6.64 3.42
C ASN A 78 10.93 -5.38 2.89
N ILE A 79 10.20 -4.32 2.49
CA ILE A 79 10.81 -3.17 1.78
C ILE A 79 11.86 -2.41 2.59
N THR A 80 11.74 -2.42 3.92
CA THR A 80 12.69 -1.81 4.85
C THR A 80 13.87 -2.73 5.21
N CYS A 81 13.92 -3.96 4.70
CA CYS A 81 14.95 -4.94 5.03
C CYS A 81 16.15 -4.87 4.08
N THR A 82 17.36 -4.76 4.64
CA THR A 82 18.59 -4.67 3.85
C THR A 82 19.79 -5.24 4.59
N SER A 83 20.77 -5.72 3.84
CA SER A 83 22.10 -6.08 4.35
C SER A 83 23.13 -4.97 4.14
N SER A 84 22.74 -3.84 3.53
CA SER A 84 23.59 -2.68 3.29
C SER A 84 23.19 -1.57 4.26
N TRP A 85 23.03 -0.33 3.83
CA TRP A 85 22.76 0.79 4.76
C TRP A 85 21.26 1.02 4.94
N LEU A 86 20.85 1.14 6.20
CA LEU A 86 19.48 1.46 6.59
C LEU A 86 19.46 2.88 7.16
N VAL A 87 18.77 3.79 6.47
CA VAL A 87 18.64 5.20 6.88
C VAL A 87 17.28 5.40 7.53
N ASN A 88 17.27 5.89 8.76
CA ASN A 88 16.07 6.25 9.50
C ASN A 88 16.01 7.77 9.66
N ILE A 89 15.00 8.40 9.06
CA ILE A 89 14.89 9.87 9.01
C ILE A 89 14.09 10.46 10.18
N ASP A 90 13.79 9.69 11.23
CA ASP A 90 12.89 10.12 12.31
C ASP A 90 13.35 11.38 13.08
N ARG A 91 14.61 11.82 12.94
CA ARG A 91 15.14 13.08 13.51
C ARG A 91 15.17 14.24 12.50
N VAL A 92 14.61 14.04 11.31
CA VAL A 92 14.27 15.09 10.34
C VAL A 92 12.77 15.32 10.48
N ASP A 93 12.38 15.82 11.64
CA ASP A 93 11.03 15.93 12.18
C ASP A 93 10.67 17.35 12.64
N GLN A 94 11.43 18.35 12.21
CA GLN A 94 11.24 19.74 12.60
C GLN A 94 9.97 20.33 11.98
N VAL A 95 9.26 21.19 12.72
CA VAL A 95 8.24 22.08 12.15
C VAL A 95 8.96 23.29 11.55
N HIS A 96 8.77 23.55 10.25
CA HIS A 96 9.40 24.68 9.57
C HIS A 96 8.46 25.90 9.50
N SER A 97 7.20 25.68 9.16
CA SER A 97 6.16 26.71 9.19
C SER A 97 4.75 26.12 9.29
N ILE A 98 3.87 26.83 9.98
CA ILE A 98 2.44 26.58 10.04
C ILE A 98 1.76 27.91 9.73
N ASP A 99 0.91 27.91 8.71
CA ASP A 99 0.07 29.05 8.35
C ASP A 99 -1.39 28.72 8.67
N PRO A 100 -1.93 29.23 9.80
CA PRO A 100 -3.30 28.98 10.20
C PRO A 100 -4.32 29.80 9.40
N GLU A 101 -3.92 30.88 8.71
CA GLU A 101 -4.84 31.71 7.92
C GLU A 101 -5.12 31.09 6.55
N THR A 102 -4.11 30.53 5.88
CA THR A 102 -4.35 29.80 4.63
C THR A 102 -4.75 28.34 4.87
N GLY A 103 -4.28 27.70 5.95
CA GLY A 103 -4.52 26.28 6.27
C GLY A 103 -3.94 25.28 5.26
N ILE A 104 -3.35 25.75 4.16
CA ILE A 104 -3.07 24.95 2.96
C ILE A 104 -1.65 24.38 2.93
N ALA A 105 -0.71 24.91 3.72
CA ALA A 105 0.68 24.44 3.72
C ALA A 105 1.33 24.47 5.11
N VAL A 106 1.25 23.33 5.80
CA VAL A 106 2.08 23.04 6.97
C VAL A 106 3.36 22.35 6.49
N VAL A 107 4.51 22.97 6.74
CA VAL A 107 5.82 22.52 6.26
C VAL A 107 6.57 21.83 7.39
N VAL A 108 6.83 20.54 7.24
CA VAL A 108 7.43 19.68 8.27
C VAL A 108 8.51 18.78 7.71
N GLY A 109 9.46 18.43 8.57
CA GLY A 109 10.43 17.37 8.35
C GLY A 109 9.73 16.04 8.07
N ALA A 110 10.13 15.39 7.00
CA ALA A 110 9.41 14.23 6.44
C ALA A 110 9.47 12.97 7.34
N GLY A 111 10.38 12.94 8.31
CA GLY A 111 10.52 11.90 9.32
C GLY A 111 9.52 12.00 10.48
N MET A 112 8.88 13.17 10.65
CA MET A 112 7.88 13.41 11.70
C MET A 112 6.82 12.30 11.71
N ARG A 113 6.38 11.89 12.91
CA ARG A 113 5.32 10.89 13.08
C ARG A 113 3.96 11.50 12.87
N LEU A 114 3.02 10.76 12.29
CA LEU A 114 1.66 11.27 12.08
C LEU A 114 1.00 11.66 13.40
N TYR A 115 1.28 10.97 14.53
CA TYR A 115 0.73 11.39 15.83
C TYR A 115 1.25 12.77 16.24
N ALA A 116 2.56 13.02 16.08
CA ALA A 116 3.19 14.28 16.42
C ALA A 116 2.73 15.42 15.50
N LEU A 117 2.55 15.14 14.20
CA LEU A 117 1.93 16.06 13.25
C LEU A 117 0.50 16.40 13.67
N CYS A 118 -0.33 15.41 14.03
CA CYS A 118 -1.70 15.66 14.47
C CYS A 118 -1.76 16.46 15.77
N GLU A 119 -0.86 16.20 16.73
CA GLU A 119 -0.78 16.99 17.97
C GLU A 119 -0.30 18.42 17.73
N GLU A 120 0.63 18.63 16.81
CA GLU A 120 1.07 19.98 16.46
C GLU A 120 -0.04 20.76 15.74
N LEU A 121 -0.70 20.15 14.75
CA LEU A 121 -1.84 20.78 14.06
C LEU A 121 -2.94 21.20 15.05
N ASP A 122 -3.28 20.33 16.01
CA ASP A 122 -4.31 20.57 17.04
C ASP A 122 -4.00 21.82 17.88
N ARG A 123 -2.71 22.10 18.17
CA ARG A 123 -2.28 23.31 18.91
C ARG A 123 -2.56 24.61 18.17
N HIS A 124 -2.62 24.57 16.83
CA HIS A 124 -2.90 25.73 15.98
C HIS A 124 -4.35 25.75 15.46
N GLY A 125 -5.24 24.91 16.03
CA GLY A 125 -6.64 24.82 15.59
C GLY A 125 -6.80 24.18 14.21
N LEU A 126 -5.87 23.32 13.80
CA LEU A 126 -5.85 22.61 12.53
C LEU A 126 -5.94 21.08 12.72
N ALA A 127 -6.30 20.36 11.66
CA ALA A 127 -6.29 18.90 11.60
C ALA A 127 -5.90 18.40 10.19
N MET A 128 -5.52 17.12 10.08
CA MET A 128 -5.44 16.46 8.78
C MET A 128 -6.86 16.16 8.27
N PRO A 129 -7.18 16.38 6.98
CA PRO A 129 -8.51 16.14 6.43
C PRO A 129 -8.91 14.66 6.43
N ASN A 130 -7.93 13.76 6.24
CA ASN A 130 -8.09 12.33 6.40
C ASN A 130 -6.91 11.72 7.16
N LEU A 131 -7.12 10.57 7.81
CA LEU A 131 -6.08 9.79 8.48
C LEU A 131 -6.27 8.31 8.17
N GLY A 132 -5.15 7.60 8.05
CA GLY A 132 -5.13 6.15 8.16
C GLY A 132 -5.34 5.72 9.61
N SER A 133 -5.69 4.45 9.83
CA SER A 133 -6.03 3.95 11.17
C SER A 133 -4.85 3.89 12.16
N ILE A 134 -3.64 4.28 11.76
CA ILE A 134 -2.39 4.15 12.53
C ILE A 134 -1.54 5.41 12.34
N THR A 135 -1.09 6.02 13.44
CA THR A 135 -0.32 7.27 13.44
C THR A 135 1.16 7.12 13.81
N GLU A 136 1.61 5.89 14.09
CA GLU A 136 3.03 5.54 14.32
C GLU A 136 3.91 5.67 13.06
N GLN A 137 3.30 5.76 11.87
CA GLN A 137 4.02 5.93 10.61
C GLN A 137 4.65 7.33 10.55
N SER A 138 5.83 7.47 9.92
CA SER A 138 6.32 8.80 9.53
C SER A 138 5.51 9.32 8.34
N VAL A 139 5.39 10.66 8.19
CA VAL A 139 4.65 11.28 7.09
C VAL A 139 5.19 10.78 5.73
N ALA A 140 6.52 10.75 5.55
CA ALA A 140 7.16 10.19 4.36
C ALA A 140 6.77 8.73 4.10
N GLY A 141 6.74 7.90 5.15
CA GLY A 141 6.40 6.48 5.04
C GLY A 141 4.94 6.27 4.63
N ALA A 142 4.03 7.06 5.21
CA ALA A 142 2.61 7.01 4.91
C ALA A 142 2.32 7.39 3.44
N ILE A 143 2.87 8.50 2.94
CA ILE A 143 2.68 8.87 1.52
C ILE A 143 3.38 7.86 0.60
N SER A 144 4.64 7.49 0.88
CA SER A 144 5.43 6.63 -0.02
C SER A 144 4.82 5.25 -0.25
N THR A 145 3.98 4.77 0.67
CA THR A 145 3.27 3.48 0.55
C THR A 145 1.81 3.61 0.11
N GLY A 146 1.32 4.84 -0.11
CA GLY A 146 -0.07 5.11 -0.49
C GLY A 146 -1.08 4.91 0.63
N THR A 147 -0.71 5.21 1.89
CA THR A 147 -1.63 5.13 3.04
C THR A 147 -2.89 5.96 2.79
N HIS A 148 -4.04 5.41 3.20
CA HIS A 148 -5.34 6.05 3.09
C HIS A 148 -6.20 5.85 4.34
N GLY A 149 -7.23 6.70 4.45
CA GLY A 149 -8.29 6.55 5.43
C GLY A 149 -9.44 5.65 4.94
N SER A 150 -10.66 6.00 5.32
CA SER A 150 -11.86 5.35 4.81
C SER A 150 -13.03 6.35 4.69
N SER A 151 -13.24 6.84 3.46
CA SER A 151 -14.21 7.87 3.09
C SER A 151 -14.48 7.83 1.59
N SER A 152 -15.72 8.05 1.16
CA SER A 152 -16.05 8.29 -0.26
C SER A 152 -15.74 9.73 -0.72
N ARG A 153 -15.36 10.63 0.20
CA ARG A 153 -15.09 12.06 -0.06
C ARG A 153 -13.60 12.41 -0.05
N HIS A 154 -12.74 11.49 0.38
CA HIS A 154 -11.30 11.67 0.49
C HIS A 154 -10.55 10.54 -0.22
N GLY A 155 -9.45 10.89 -0.90
CA GLY A 155 -8.54 9.92 -1.53
C GLY A 155 -7.43 9.43 -0.60
N LEU A 156 -6.24 9.22 -1.16
CA LEU A 156 -5.03 8.84 -0.42
C LEU A 156 -4.47 10.02 0.39
N ILE A 157 -3.71 9.76 1.48
CA ILE A 157 -3.06 10.84 2.25
C ILE A 157 -2.10 11.66 1.36
N SER A 158 -1.47 11.00 0.37
CA SER A 158 -0.56 11.65 -0.58
C SER A 158 -1.20 12.78 -1.39
N GLU A 159 -2.53 12.81 -1.56
CA GLU A 159 -3.21 13.86 -2.32
C GLU A 159 -3.42 15.16 -1.53
N ASN A 160 -3.13 15.14 -0.23
CA ASN A 160 -3.09 16.35 0.60
C ASN A 160 -1.71 17.01 0.59
N ILE A 161 -0.72 16.42 -0.09
CA ILE A 161 0.61 17.01 -0.23
C ILE A 161 0.57 18.08 -1.33
N VAL A 162 1.12 19.25 -1.02
CA VAL A 162 1.23 20.39 -1.93
C VAL A 162 2.63 20.46 -2.56
N ALA A 163 3.66 20.18 -1.77
CA ALA A 163 5.06 20.17 -2.20
C ALA A 163 5.90 19.20 -1.36
N LEU A 164 7.05 18.80 -1.90
CA LEU A 164 8.04 17.90 -1.30
C LEU A 164 9.45 18.41 -1.57
N LYS A 165 10.37 18.19 -0.64
CA LYS A 165 11.82 18.17 -0.93
C LYS A 165 12.33 16.73 -0.86
N ILE A 166 13.07 16.32 -1.88
CA ILE A 166 13.63 14.97 -2.00
C ILE A 166 15.12 15.02 -2.34
N THR A 167 15.94 14.34 -1.54
CA THR A 167 17.35 14.13 -1.81
C THR A 167 17.53 12.94 -2.75
N LEU A 168 17.99 13.21 -3.97
CA LEU A 168 18.18 12.23 -5.02
C LEU A 168 19.52 11.49 -4.91
N ALA A 169 19.68 10.40 -5.67
CA ALA A 169 20.92 9.61 -5.74
C ALA A 169 22.17 10.40 -6.20
N SER A 170 22.00 11.63 -6.70
CA SER A 170 23.09 12.57 -6.99
C SER A 170 23.66 13.26 -5.74
N GLY A 171 23.08 13.05 -4.55
CA GLY A 171 23.44 13.78 -3.33
C GLY A 171 22.91 15.22 -3.29
N LYS A 172 21.89 15.54 -4.10
CA LYS A 172 21.27 16.88 -4.14
C LYS A 172 19.81 16.79 -3.74
N THR A 173 19.38 17.70 -2.88
CA THR A 173 17.97 17.92 -2.55
C THR A 173 17.31 18.83 -3.57
N VAL A 174 16.12 18.42 -4.04
CA VAL A 174 15.34 19.11 -5.08
C VAL A 174 13.91 19.28 -4.59
N SER A 175 13.33 20.47 -4.81
CA SER A 175 11.92 20.76 -4.57
C SER A 175 11.05 20.24 -5.71
N CYS A 176 9.85 19.75 -5.38
CA CYS A 176 8.85 19.38 -6.38
C CYS A 176 7.42 19.56 -5.86
N SER A 177 6.51 19.96 -6.74
CA SER A 177 5.10 20.26 -6.50
C SER A 177 4.28 19.96 -7.77
N ALA A 178 3.02 20.39 -7.82
CA ALA A 178 2.22 20.35 -9.04
C ALA A 178 2.82 21.20 -10.19
N ASP A 179 3.53 22.28 -9.86
CA ASP A 179 4.03 23.28 -10.81
C ASP A 179 5.56 23.24 -10.95
N GLU A 180 6.28 22.80 -9.92
CA GLU A 180 7.73 22.62 -9.92
C GLU A 180 8.10 21.13 -10.07
N ASN A 181 8.88 20.75 -11.08
CA ASN A 181 9.28 19.36 -11.31
C ASN A 181 8.10 18.34 -11.22
N PRO A 182 6.98 18.54 -11.95
CA PRO A 182 5.73 17.77 -11.75
C PRO A 182 5.88 16.25 -11.96
N ASP A 183 6.73 15.83 -12.88
CA ASP A 183 7.09 14.43 -13.08
C ASP A 183 7.75 13.82 -11.82
N LEU A 184 8.66 14.56 -11.18
CA LEU A 184 9.33 14.14 -9.95
C LEU A 184 8.34 14.11 -8.79
N PHE A 185 7.46 15.10 -8.67
CA PHE A 185 6.42 15.16 -7.64
C PHE A 185 5.51 13.93 -7.70
N ARG A 186 4.92 13.64 -8.87
CA ARG A 186 4.04 12.49 -9.09
C ARG A 186 4.72 11.13 -8.89
N ALA A 187 6.05 11.07 -9.05
CA ALA A 187 6.86 9.89 -8.73
C ALA A 187 7.20 9.79 -7.23
N ALA A 188 7.40 10.92 -6.56
CA ALA A 188 7.75 11.00 -5.14
C ALA A 188 6.58 10.64 -4.23
N LEU A 189 5.37 11.09 -4.57
CA LEU A 189 4.14 10.91 -3.77
C LEU A 189 3.88 9.46 -3.35
N ILE A 190 4.13 8.49 -4.24
CA ILE A 190 4.11 7.03 -3.93
C ILE A 190 5.40 6.42 -4.49
N SER A 191 6.53 6.75 -3.86
CA SER A 191 7.86 6.33 -4.32
C SER A 191 8.36 5.00 -3.76
N LEU A 192 7.69 4.46 -2.74
CA LEU A 192 8.14 3.30 -1.95
C LEU A 192 9.56 3.46 -1.35
N GLY A 193 10.07 4.70 -1.24
CA GLY A 193 11.45 4.98 -0.84
C GLY A 193 12.52 4.63 -1.89
N ALA A 194 12.12 4.28 -3.12
CA ALA A 194 13.05 3.84 -4.18
C ALA A 194 13.67 4.99 -5.00
N LEU A 195 13.05 6.18 -4.99
CA LEU A 195 13.43 7.32 -5.83
C LEU A 195 14.50 8.22 -5.19
N GLY A 196 14.49 8.31 -3.86
CA GLY A 196 15.31 9.21 -3.06
C GLY A 196 14.79 9.26 -1.62
N ILE A 197 15.39 10.14 -0.81
CA ILE A 197 14.97 10.36 0.57
C ILE A 197 14.14 11.64 0.60
N ILE A 198 12.84 11.54 0.87
CA ILE A 198 11.99 12.71 1.13
C ILE A 198 12.43 13.29 2.48
N THR A 199 12.75 14.58 2.52
CA THR A 199 13.28 15.27 3.72
C THR A 199 12.34 16.32 4.27
N GLU A 200 11.52 16.94 3.43
CA GLU A 200 10.54 17.97 3.82
C GLU A 200 9.23 17.75 3.06
N ILE A 201 8.10 18.03 3.70
CA ILE A 201 6.76 17.84 3.17
C ILE A 201 5.92 19.08 3.50
N SER A 202 5.26 19.64 2.50
CA SER A 202 4.21 20.66 2.66
C SER A 202 2.84 20.00 2.51
N ILE A 203 2.05 19.96 3.58
CA ILE A 203 0.75 19.29 3.63
C ILE A 203 -0.41 20.27 3.85
N ARG A 204 -1.52 20.04 3.16
CA ARG A 204 -2.80 20.71 3.36
C ARG A 204 -3.45 20.22 4.65
N ALA A 205 -3.69 21.16 5.57
CA ALA A 205 -4.53 20.95 6.73
C ALA A 205 -5.95 21.46 6.46
N VAL A 206 -6.83 21.28 7.44
CA VAL A 206 -8.16 21.89 7.53
C VAL A 206 -8.35 22.43 8.95
N PRO A 207 -9.31 23.31 9.23
CA PRO A 207 -9.67 23.66 10.60
C PRO A 207 -9.94 22.41 11.44
N ALA A 208 -9.52 22.42 12.72
CA ALA A 208 -9.71 21.31 13.63
C ALA A 208 -11.20 20.97 13.77
N PHE A 209 -11.52 19.67 13.77
CA PHE A 209 -12.89 19.18 13.82
C PHE A 209 -13.02 17.97 14.74
N ASN A 210 -14.17 17.88 15.39
CA ASN A 210 -14.61 16.72 16.15
C ASN A 210 -15.45 15.80 15.25
N LEU A 211 -15.49 14.52 15.60
CA LEU A 211 -16.29 13.51 14.92
C LEU A 211 -17.23 12.84 15.91
N LYS A 212 -18.53 12.88 15.59
CA LYS A 212 -19.52 11.97 16.17
C LYS A 212 -19.52 10.70 15.34
N TRP A 213 -19.33 9.57 16.00
CA TRP A 213 -19.30 8.28 15.34
C TRP A 213 -20.29 7.29 15.94
N GLU A 214 -20.81 6.41 15.10
CA GLU A 214 -21.69 5.29 15.45
C GLU A 214 -21.09 3.99 14.91
N GLN A 215 -21.10 2.94 15.73
CA GLN A 215 -20.72 1.59 15.35
C GLN A 215 -21.89 0.64 15.60
N THR A 216 -22.44 0.06 14.53
CA THR A 216 -23.52 -0.92 14.56
C THR A 216 -23.02 -2.30 14.13
N ILE A 217 -23.44 -3.37 14.79
CA ILE A 217 -23.25 -4.74 14.29
C ILE A 217 -24.59 -5.36 13.84
N ASP A 218 -24.67 -5.77 12.58
CA ASP A 218 -25.90 -6.29 11.96
C ASP A 218 -25.57 -7.38 10.91
N SER A 219 -26.57 -7.97 10.27
CA SER A 219 -26.40 -8.98 9.22
C SER A 219 -25.66 -8.46 7.98
N ASP A 220 -24.85 -9.33 7.36
CA ASP A 220 -24.15 -9.02 6.11
C ASP A 220 -25.12 -8.73 4.95
N GLN A 221 -26.30 -9.36 4.95
CA GLN A 221 -27.37 -9.09 3.99
C GLN A 221 -27.83 -7.62 4.01
N LYS A 222 -28.05 -7.03 5.19
CA LYS A 222 -28.48 -5.63 5.31
C LYS A 222 -27.43 -4.66 4.75
N LEU A 223 -26.15 -4.96 4.95
CA LEU A 223 -25.04 -4.26 4.32
C LEU A 223 -25.08 -4.39 2.78
N PHE A 224 -25.26 -5.60 2.23
CA PHE A 224 -25.33 -5.81 0.78
C PHE A 224 -26.55 -5.12 0.14
N ASP A 225 -27.71 -5.17 0.78
CA ASP A 225 -28.94 -4.54 0.30
C ASP A 225 -28.84 -3.00 0.27
N ALA A 226 -28.04 -2.42 1.19
CA ALA A 226 -27.76 -1.00 1.27
C ALA A 226 -26.58 -0.53 0.38
N TRP A 227 -25.64 -1.41 0.04
CA TRP A 227 -24.35 -1.07 -0.57
C TRP A 227 -24.46 -0.13 -1.78
N ASN A 228 -25.39 -0.43 -2.69
CA ASN A 228 -25.63 0.33 -3.93
C ASN A 228 -26.74 1.40 -3.78
N ARG A 229 -27.14 1.72 -2.55
CA ARG A 229 -28.21 2.69 -2.21
C ARG A 229 -27.67 3.90 -1.41
N GLY A 230 -26.50 4.40 -1.79
CA GLY A 230 -25.87 5.55 -1.13
C GLY A 230 -25.25 5.24 0.24
N PHE A 231 -24.95 3.98 0.55
CA PHE A 231 -24.43 3.57 1.87
C PHE A 231 -23.09 4.22 2.24
N TRP A 232 -22.25 4.49 1.23
CA TRP A 232 -20.89 5.01 1.39
C TRP A 232 -20.84 6.54 1.43
N GLU A 233 -21.92 7.20 1.01
CA GLU A 233 -22.08 8.64 0.86
C GLU A 233 -22.86 9.26 2.03
N GLN A 234 -23.62 8.42 2.76
CA GLN A 234 -24.43 8.76 3.96
C GLN A 234 -23.63 9.47 5.07
N SER A 235 -22.36 9.12 5.24
CA SER A 235 -21.44 9.73 6.22
C SER A 235 -20.11 10.09 5.56
N GLU A 236 -19.41 11.08 6.10
CA GLU A 236 -18.08 11.46 5.60
C GLU A 236 -17.07 10.32 5.73
N PHE A 237 -17.09 9.59 6.85
CA PHE A 237 -16.21 8.44 7.07
C PHE A 237 -17.04 7.17 7.30
N VAL A 238 -16.67 6.08 6.63
CA VAL A 238 -17.36 4.78 6.75
C VAL A 238 -16.32 3.66 6.73
N ARG A 239 -16.36 2.74 7.71
CA ARG A 239 -15.51 1.55 7.80
C ARG A 239 -16.39 0.34 8.02
N VAL A 240 -16.04 -0.79 7.41
CA VAL A 240 -16.80 -2.03 7.55
C VAL A 240 -15.85 -3.18 7.87
N TYR A 241 -16.23 -4.01 8.85
CA TYR A 241 -15.55 -5.25 9.20
C TYR A 241 -16.53 -6.41 9.00
N TRP A 242 -16.34 -7.19 7.94
CA TRP A 242 -17.21 -8.33 7.63
C TRP A 242 -16.73 -9.60 8.36
N LEU A 243 -17.62 -10.22 9.12
CA LEU A 243 -17.35 -11.40 9.96
C LEU A 243 -17.86 -12.67 9.25
N PRO A 244 -16.98 -13.54 8.74
CA PRO A 244 -17.35 -14.58 7.78
C PRO A 244 -18.29 -15.64 8.34
N TYR A 245 -18.10 -16.08 9.59
CA TYR A 245 -18.87 -17.20 10.17
C TYR A 245 -20.21 -16.79 10.75
N THR A 246 -20.26 -15.62 11.38
CA THR A 246 -21.50 -15.10 11.97
C THR A 246 -22.42 -14.48 10.93
N ARG A 247 -21.91 -14.23 9.70
CA ARG A 247 -22.62 -13.54 8.62
C ARG A 247 -23.15 -12.18 9.05
N ARG A 248 -22.30 -11.47 9.78
CA ARG A 248 -22.54 -10.12 10.30
C ARG A 248 -21.47 -9.18 9.79
N ALA A 249 -21.75 -7.89 9.81
CA ALA A 249 -20.79 -6.85 9.58
C ALA A 249 -20.87 -5.84 10.73
N VAL A 250 -19.71 -5.41 11.22
CA VAL A 250 -19.59 -4.20 12.03
C VAL A 250 -19.45 -3.03 11.07
N VAL A 251 -20.36 -2.08 11.13
CA VAL A 251 -20.36 -0.85 10.34
C VAL A 251 -20.07 0.30 11.28
N TRP A 252 -18.94 0.97 11.07
CA TRP A 252 -18.58 2.20 11.78
C TRP A 252 -18.75 3.38 10.82
N ARG A 253 -19.38 4.45 11.29
CA ARG A 253 -19.64 5.68 10.53
C ARG A 253 -19.28 6.88 11.37
N ALA A 254 -18.79 7.96 10.76
CA ALA A 254 -18.58 9.22 11.44
C ALA A 254 -18.80 10.44 10.54
N ASP A 255 -19.30 11.49 11.17
CA ASP A 255 -19.52 12.80 10.57
C ASP A 255 -19.02 13.91 11.52
N LYS A 256 -18.71 15.07 10.95
CA LYS A 256 -18.25 16.24 11.71
C LYS A 256 -19.35 16.75 12.63
N THR A 257 -18.97 17.18 13.83
CA THR A 257 -19.93 17.59 14.86
C THR A 257 -19.40 18.76 15.69
N ASP A 258 -20.31 19.60 16.14
CA ASP A 258 -20.11 20.63 17.17
C ASP A 258 -20.73 20.18 18.52
N GLU A 259 -21.24 18.95 18.62
CA GLU A 259 -21.75 18.37 19.87
C GLU A 259 -20.62 18.17 20.91
N GLU A 260 -21.00 18.24 22.19
CA GLU A 260 -20.09 18.01 23.31
C GLU A 260 -19.37 16.66 23.20
N LEU A 261 -18.08 16.65 23.54
CA LEU A 261 -17.25 15.45 23.49
C LEU A 261 -17.72 14.43 24.51
N THR A 262 -18.22 13.30 24.01
CA THR A 262 -18.62 12.13 24.79
C THR A 262 -17.54 11.07 24.62
N PRO A 263 -16.63 10.89 25.60
CA PRO A 263 -15.50 9.97 25.45
C PRO A 263 -16.00 8.54 25.29
N TYR A 264 -15.36 7.78 24.40
CA TYR A 264 -15.68 6.37 24.24
C TYR A 264 -15.23 5.57 25.47
N HIS A 265 -16.19 5.17 26.29
CA HIS A 265 -15.97 4.20 27.35
C HIS A 265 -15.89 2.80 26.73
N ALA A 266 -14.66 2.38 26.45
CA ALA A 266 -14.37 1.03 25.95
C ALA A 266 -14.93 -0.03 26.90
N ASN A 267 -15.55 -1.09 26.36
CA ASN A 267 -16.09 -2.17 27.21
C ASN A 267 -14.94 -2.90 27.91
N TYR A 268 -15.23 -3.67 28.97
CA TYR A 268 -14.21 -4.50 29.65
C TYR A 268 -13.45 -5.45 28.70
N PHE A 269 -14.03 -5.79 27.55
CA PHE A 269 -13.44 -6.62 26.49
C PHE A 269 -12.60 -5.84 25.46
N ASP A 270 -12.63 -4.52 25.46
CA ASP A 270 -11.79 -3.65 24.65
C ASP A 270 -10.50 -3.24 25.39
N GLY A 271 -10.47 -3.48 26.70
CA GLY A 271 -9.29 -3.31 27.56
C GLY A 271 -8.35 -4.53 27.65
N PRO A 272 -7.35 -4.48 28.55
CA PRO A 272 -6.31 -5.52 28.67
C PRO A 272 -6.84 -6.94 28.93
N LEU A 273 -7.99 -7.09 29.58
CA LEU A 273 -8.60 -8.38 29.85
C LEU A 273 -9.07 -9.05 28.54
N GLY A 274 -9.88 -8.37 27.73
CA GLY A 274 -10.33 -8.89 26.44
C GLY A 274 -9.18 -9.12 25.47
N PHE A 275 -8.17 -8.24 25.48
CA PHE A 275 -6.91 -8.46 24.77
C PHE A 275 -6.29 -9.81 25.13
N HIS A 276 -6.10 -10.12 26.42
CA HIS A 276 -5.49 -11.39 26.83
C HIS A 276 -6.39 -12.59 26.55
N ILE A 277 -7.71 -12.46 26.70
CA ILE A 277 -8.66 -13.54 26.39
C ILE A 277 -8.59 -13.89 24.89
N TYR A 278 -8.75 -12.91 24.00
CA TYR A 278 -8.74 -13.17 22.56
C TYR A 278 -7.37 -13.67 22.08
N HIS A 279 -6.27 -13.10 22.57
CA HIS A 279 -4.90 -13.55 22.25
C HIS A 279 -4.67 -15.03 22.61
N ASN A 280 -5.17 -15.49 23.77
CA ASN A 280 -5.08 -16.89 24.18
C ASN A 280 -6.01 -17.80 23.37
N LEU A 281 -7.25 -17.37 23.08
CA LEU A 281 -8.17 -18.13 22.23
C LEU A 281 -7.64 -18.31 20.81
N LEU A 282 -7.01 -17.27 20.24
CA LEU A 282 -6.29 -17.35 18.97
C LEU A 282 -5.09 -18.31 19.05
N ALA A 283 -4.31 -18.27 20.13
CA ALA A 283 -3.20 -19.19 20.34
C ALA A 283 -3.65 -20.67 20.43
N LEU A 284 -4.80 -20.92 21.08
CA LEU A 284 -5.42 -22.24 21.14
C LEU A 284 -5.96 -22.69 19.77
N SER A 285 -6.55 -21.76 19.01
CA SER A 285 -7.08 -22.05 17.68
C SER A 285 -6.00 -22.46 16.66
N ASN A 286 -4.75 -22.02 16.85
CA ASN A 286 -3.62 -22.50 16.05
C ASN A 286 -3.33 -24.00 16.25
N TRP A 287 -3.86 -24.63 17.30
CA TRP A 287 -3.83 -26.09 17.53
C TRP A 287 -5.15 -26.76 17.15
N ILE A 288 -6.29 -26.11 17.40
CA ILE A 288 -7.64 -26.64 17.12
C ILE A 288 -8.41 -25.64 16.25
N PRO A 289 -8.12 -25.51 14.93
CA PRO A 289 -8.68 -24.43 14.10
C PRO A 289 -10.22 -24.41 14.02
N ALA A 290 -10.85 -25.56 14.24
CA ALA A 290 -12.30 -25.70 14.22
C ALA A 290 -13.05 -24.90 15.31
N ILE A 291 -12.36 -24.40 16.35
CA ILE A 291 -12.98 -23.55 17.38
C ILE A 291 -13.18 -22.11 16.91
N LEU A 292 -12.53 -21.68 15.82
CA LEU A 292 -12.54 -20.27 15.38
C LEU A 292 -13.93 -19.67 15.18
N PRO A 293 -14.92 -20.33 14.54
CA PRO A 293 -16.26 -19.78 14.41
C PRO A 293 -16.91 -19.43 15.76
N TRP A 294 -16.63 -20.21 16.81
CA TRP A 294 -17.11 -19.94 18.16
C TRP A 294 -16.31 -18.82 18.84
N VAL A 295 -14.98 -18.78 18.67
CA VAL A 295 -14.12 -17.70 19.19
C VAL A 295 -14.54 -16.35 18.61
N GLU A 296 -14.73 -16.27 17.29
CA GLU A 296 -15.16 -15.05 16.59
C GLU A 296 -16.57 -14.62 17.04
N TRP A 297 -17.51 -15.56 17.15
CA TRP A 297 -18.86 -15.28 17.71
C TRP A 297 -18.80 -14.74 19.14
N PHE A 298 -17.98 -15.34 20.01
CA PHE A 298 -17.84 -14.94 21.40
C PHE A 298 -17.18 -13.56 21.53
N VAL A 299 -16.04 -13.35 20.89
CA VAL A 299 -15.26 -12.11 21.02
C VAL A 299 -16.00 -10.91 20.42
N TYR A 300 -16.48 -11.01 19.17
CA TYR A 300 -17.27 -9.92 18.57
C TYR A 300 -18.65 -9.76 19.23
N GLY A 301 -19.20 -10.82 19.82
CA GLY A 301 -20.40 -10.74 20.65
C GLY A 301 -20.18 -9.94 21.94
N MET A 302 -19.02 -10.10 22.59
CA MET A 302 -18.64 -9.35 23.80
C MET A 302 -18.20 -7.90 23.50
N GLN A 303 -17.57 -7.64 22.35
CA GLN A 303 -17.09 -6.30 21.96
C GLN A 303 -18.20 -5.45 21.34
N CYS A 304 -18.91 -5.99 20.34
CA CYS A 304 -19.87 -5.24 19.53
C CYS A 304 -21.34 -5.57 19.87
N GLY A 305 -21.61 -6.70 20.52
CA GLY A 305 -22.95 -7.16 20.88
C GLY A 305 -23.41 -8.42 20.15
N PHE A 306 -24.11 -9.30 20.86
CA PHE A 306 -24.66 -10.54 20.33
C PHE A 306 -25.89 -10.35 19.42
N ALA A 307 -26.65 -9.26 19.59
CA ALA A 307 -27.86 -8.99 18.81
C ALA A 307 -27.57 -8.16 17.55
N ASN A 308 -28.33 -8.39 16.47
CA ASN A 308 -28.29 -7.51 15.30
C ASN A 308 -28.93 -6.16 15.63
N GLY A 309 -28.30 -5.08 15.16
CA GLY A 309 -28.72 -3.72 15.48
C GLY A 309 -28.20 -3.21 16.83
N THR A 310 -27.29 -3.93 17.51
CA THR A 310 -26.56 -3.35 18.64
C THR A 310 -25.66 -2.22 18.11
N THR A 311 -25.87 -1.02 18.64
CA THR A 311 -25.14 0.21 18.31
C THR A 311 -24.42 0.73 19.57
N VAL A 312 -23.22 1.27 19.37
CA VAL A 312 -22.51 2.15 20.31
C VAL A 312 -22.06 3.41 19.59
N SER A 313 -21.94 4.53 20.30
CA SER A 313 -21.57 5.84 19.72
C SER A 313 -20.74 6.68 20.67
N ALA A 314 -19.91 7.58 20.13
CA ALA A 314 -19.14 8.55 20.91
C ALA A 314 -18.85 9.82 20.07
N SER A 315 -18.47 10.92 20.73
CA SER A 315 -18.00 12.16 20.11
C SER A 315 -16.59 12.46 20.59
N GLN A 316 -15.62 12.49 19.66
CA GLN A 316 -14.20 12.62 19.97
C GLN A 316 -13.49 13.53 18.95
N PRO A 317 -12.33 14.14 19.30
CA PRO A 317 -11.49 14.83 18.34
C PRO A 317 -11.12 13.91 17.16
N SER A 318 -11.08 14.44 15.94
CA SER A 318 -10.78 13.67 14.72
C SER A 318 -9.51 12.83 14.81
N ARG A 319 -8.43 13.39 15.39
CA ARG A 319 -7.16 12.70 15.65
C ARG A 319 -7.23 11.50 16.61
N GLN A 320 -8.36 11.31 17.29
CA GLN A 320 -8.65 10.14 18.13
C GLN A 320 -9.67 9.22 17.44
N ALA A 321 -10.81 9.79 17.00
CA ALA A 321 -11.91 9.05 16.38
C ALA A 321 -11.50 8.27 15.11
N LEU A 322 -10.55 8.79 14.33
CA LEU A 322 -10.06 8.13 13.12
C LEU A 322 -9.05 7.01 13.38
N LEU A 323 -8.58 6.78 14.62
CA LEU A 323 -7.55 5.76 14.89
C LEU A 323 -8.16 4.38 15.17
N LEU A 324 -7.32 3.35 15.07
CA LEU A 324 -7.66 1.98 15.47
C LEU A 324 -6.51 1.37 16.26
N ASN A 325 -6.84 0.73 17.38
CA ASN A 325 -5.87 -0.06 18.13
C ASN A 325 -5.48 -1.32 17.33
N CYS A 326 -4.23 -1.37 16.88
CA CYS A 326 -3.65 -2.56 16.28
C CYS A 326 -3.31 -3.59 17.36
N LEU A 327 -4.30 -4.45 17.68
CA LEU A 327 -4.25 -5.39 18.80
C LEU A 327 -3.00 -6.27 18.80
N TYR A 328 -2.72 -6.97 17.69
CA TYR A 328 -1.65 -7.97 17.65
C TYR A 328 -0.78 -7.81 16.42
N SER A 329 0.47 -8.27 16.52
CA SER A 329 1.27 -8.64 15.33
C SER A 329 0.38 -9.41 14.35
N GLN A 330 0.33 -8.97 13.11
CA GLN A 330 -0.61 -9.51 12.12
C GLN A 330 0.01 -9.53 10.72
N PHE A 331 -0.45 -10.46 9.91
CA PHE A 331 -0.30 -10.39 8.47
C PHE A 331 -1.43 -9.55 7.89
N VAL A 332 -1.12 -8.82 6.81
CA VAL A 332 -2.04 -7.93 6.10
C VAL A 332 -1.87 -8.20 4.61
N ASN A 333 -2.96 -8.50 3.92
CA ASN A 333 -3.00 -8.69 2.47
C ASN A 333 -4.23 -7.95 1.95
N GLU A 334 -4.01 -6.87 1.22
CA GLU A 334 -5.03 -5.89 0.84
C GLU A 334 -5.04 -5.72 -0.67
N TRP A 335 -6.20 -5.46 -1.24
CA TRP A 335 -6.38 -5.28 -2.69
C TRP A 335 -7.41 -4.18 -2.98
N ALA A 336 -7.10 -3.35 -3.96
CA ALA A 336 -7.94 -2.30 -4.51
C ALA A 336 -8.88 -2.85 -5.60
N LEU A 337 -10.15 -2.51 -5.48
CA LEU A 337 -11.29 -2.96 -6.29
C LEU A 337 -12.17 -1.74 -6.63
N PRO A 338 -12.90 -1.72 -7.76
CA PRO A 338 -14.00 -0.77 -7.94
C PRO A 338 -15.08 -1.01 -6.89
N LEU A 339 -15.57 0.06 -6.23
CA LEU A 339 -16.47 -0.04 -5.08
C LEU A 339 -17.71 -0.93 -5.30
N HIS A 340 -18.31 -0.86 -6.50
CA HIS A 340 -19.49 -1.65 -6.86
C HIS A 340 -19.25 -3.17 -6.89
N ARG A 341 -17.99 -3.64 -6.91
CA ARG A 341 -17.64 -5.08 -6.89
C ARG A 341 -17.50 -5.66 -5.49
N GLY A 342 -17.57 -4.84 -4.43
CA GLY A 342 -17.43 -5.29 -3.04
C GLY A 342 -18.38 -6.43 -2.63
N PRO A 343 -19.70 -6.33 -2.89
CA PRO A 343 -20.64 -7.40 -2.54
C PRO A 343 -20.32 -8.72 -3.24
N GLU A 344 -19.87 -8.68 -4.50
CA GLU A 344 -19.43 -9.87 -5.24
C GLU A 344 -18.21 -10.52 -4.57
N ALA A 345 -17.18 -9.73 -4.23
CA ALA A 345 -15.97 -10.22 -3.59
C ALA A 345 -16.28 -10.91 -2.26
N ILE A 346 -17.06 -10.23 -1.41
CA ILE A 346 -17.42 -10.72 -0.08
C ILE A 346 -18.31 -11.96 -0.18
N ALA A 347 -19.34 -11.97 -1.04
CA ALA A 347 -20.23 -13.13 -1.19
C ALA A 347 -19.52 -14.37 -1.77
N ARG A 348 -18.57 -14.19 -2.70
CA ARG A 348 -17.72 -15.29 -3.22
C ARG A 348 -16.79 -15.83 -2.12
N LEU A 349 -16.20 -14.98 -1.28
CA LEU A 349 -15.40 -15.42 -0.13
C LEU A 349 -16.26 -16.12 0.94
N SER A 350 -17.45 -15.60 1.25
CA SER A 350 -18.42 -16.21 2.16
C SER A 350 -18.79 -17.62 1.72
N SER A 351 -19.17 -17.77 0.45
CA SER A 351 -19.56 -19.06 -0.12
C SER A 351 -18.41 -20.07 -0.06
N TRP A 352 -17.17 -19.63 -0.29
CA TRP A 352 -15.99 -20.49 -0.21
C TRP A 352 -15.60 -20.85 1.24
N LEU A 353 -15.50 -19.88 2.14
CA LEU A 353 -15.09 -20.09 3.54
C LEU A 353 -16.11 -20.94 4.30
N ASN A 354 -17.40 -20.62 4.17
CA ASN A 354 -18.49 -21.33 4.83
C ASN A 354 -18.90 -22.63 4.11
N ARG A 355 -18.31 -22.92 2.92
CA ARG A 355 -18.62 -24.09 2.08
C ARG A 355 -20.11 -24.17 1.70
N LEU A 356 -20.69 -23.02 1.37
CA LEU A 356 -22.09 -22.92 0.94
C LEU A 356 -22.29 -23.69 -0.38
N THR A 357 -23.46 -24.27 -0.53
CA THR A 357 -23.96 -24.99 -1.70
C THR A 357 -25.09 -24.19 -2.38
N PRO A 358 -25.50 -24.51 -3.62
CA PRO A 358 -26.64 -23.84 -4.26
C PRO A 358 -27.98 -23.93 -3.52
N ALA A 359 -28.11 -24.80 -2.52
CA ALA A 359 -29.29 -24.87 -1.64
C ALA A 359 -29.23 -23.88 -0.46
N ASP A 360 -28.05 -23.33 -0.14
CA ASP A 360 -27.85 -22.44 1.01
C ASP A 360 -28.18 -20.98 0.67
N ARG A 361 -28.90 -20.31 1.57
CA ARG A 361 -29.29 -18.90 1.41
C ARG A 361 -28.05 -18.01 1.28
N GLY A 362 -27.95 -17.25 0.18
CA GLY A 362 -26.83 -16.33 -0.06
C GLY A 362 -25.60 -17.01 -0.68
N TYR A 363 -25.73 -18.24 -1.17
CA TYR A 363 -24.72 -18.85 -2.04
C TYR A 363 -24.47 -18.02 -3.30
N VAL A 364 -23.20 -17.81 -3.62
CA VAL A 364 -22.73 -17.25 -4.89
C VAL A 364 -21.61 -18.17 -5.42
N PRO A 365 -21.62 -18.54 -6.72
CA PRO A 365 -20.54 -19.33 -7.32
C PRO A 365 -19.16 -18.69 -7.13
N HIS A 366 -18.35 -19.23 -6.22
CA HIS A 366 -17.10 -18.57 -5.81
C HIS A 366 -15.97 -18.67 -6.83
N GLY A 367 -15.92 -19.74 -7.63
CA GLY A 367 -14.88 -19.99 -8.65
C GLY A 367 -13.49 -20.34 -8.10
N ILE A 368 -13.19 -20.01 -6.85
CA ILE A 368 -11.93 -20.29 -6.15
C ILE A 368 -11.54 -21.78 -6.28
N PRO A 369 -10.37 -22.11 -6.89
CA PRO A 369 -10.00 -23.49 -7.23
C PRO A 369 -9.33 -24.27 -6.08
N PHE A 370 -9.20 -23.66 -4.90
CA PHE A 370 -8.55 -24.25 -3.72
C PHE A 370 -9.60 -24.73 -2.73
N SER A 371 -9.37 -25.88 -2.06
CA SER A 371 -10.35 -26.39 -1.09
C SER A 371 -10.30 -25.68 0.25
N SER A 372 -11.44 -25.18 0.74
CA SER A 372 -11.64 -24.68 2.10
C SER A 372 -11.95 -25.78 3.14
N ARG A 373 -11.87 -27.07 2.77
CA ARG A 373 -12.05 -28.18 3.72
C ARG A 373 -10.96 -28.13 4.80
N GLY A 374 -11.38 -28.06 6.07
CA GLY A 374 -10.45 -27.88 7.20
C GLY A 374 -9.66 -26.56 7.15
N LEU A 375 -10.16 -25.54 6.45
CA LEU A 375 -9.64 -24.17 6.55
C LEU A 375 -10.52 -23.40 7.53
N TYR A 376 -9.88 -22.73 8.49
CA TYR A 376 -10.52 -21.81 9.42
C TYR A 376 -9.60 -20.58 9.57
N VAL A 377 -10.17 -19.38 9.51
CA VAL A 377 -9.47 -18.09 9.53
C VAL A 377 -10.13 -17.20 10.57
N HIS A 378 -9.33 -16.60 11.44
CA HIS A 378 -9.74 -15.52 12.33
C HIS A 378 -9.47 -14.21 11.62
N ALA A 379 -10.52 -13.62 11.07
CA ALA A 379 -10.41 -12.43 10.25
C ALA A 379 -11.80 -11.79 10.11
N PRO A 380 -12.04 -10.61 10.69
CA PRO A 380 -12.78 -9.62 9.94
C PRO A 380 -12.05 -9.39 8.61
N LEU A 381 -12.77 -9.38 7.49
CA LEU A 381 -12.24 -8.67 6.33
C LEU A 381 -12.61 -7.20 6.52
N GLU A 382 -11.58 -6.37 6.64
CA GLU A 382 -11.76 -4.94 6.69
C GLU A 382 -12.01 -4.41 5.27
N VAL A 383 -12.95 -3.49 5.17
CA VAL A 383 -13.51 -2.93 3.96
C VAL A 383 -13.44 -1.42 4.14
N ARG A 384 -12.51 -0.79 3.42
CA ARG A 384 -12.33 0.67 3.40
C ARG A 384 -12.61 1.24 2.02
N VAL A 385 -12.96 2.53 1.96
CA VAL A 385 -13.21 3.23 0.69
C VAL A 385 -12.35 4.48 0.59
N THR A 386 -11.89 4.80 -0.62
CA THR A 386 -11.33 6.13 -0.94
C THR A 386 -11.88 6.58 -2.28
N ASP A 387 -11.95 7.89 -2.52
CA ASP A 387 -12.18 8.42 -3.87
C ASP A 387 -11.10 9.43 -4.26
N SER A 388 -10.17 8.96 -5.09
CA SER A 388 -9.08 9.75 -5.66
C SER A 388 -9.50 10.50 -6.93
N THR A 389 -10.73 10.34 -7.40
CA THR A 389 -11.28 11.07 -8.56
C THR A 389 -11.94 12.40 -8.18
N ALA A 390 -12.32 12.54 -6.90
CA ALA A 390 -12.87 13.79 -6.35
C ALA A 390 -11.82 14.90 -6.15
N ASN A 391 -10.51 14.58 -6.23
CA ASN A 391 -9.42 15.49 -5.89
C ASN A 391 -8.67 15.97 -7.15
N PRO A 392 -8.51 17.29 -7.38
CA PRO A 392 -7.75 17.81 -8.52
C PRO A 392 -6.22 17.67 -8.39
N SER A 393 -5.71 17.18 -7.25
CA SER A 393 -4.27 17.05 -7.01
C SER A 393 -3.58 16.07 -8.00
N PRO A 394 -2.32 16.31 -8.41
CA PRO A 394 -1.64 15.47 -9.41
C PRO A 394 -1.54 14.00 -9.00
N ARG A 395 -2.25 13.14 -9.73
CA ARG A 395 -2.32 11.70 -9.44
C ARG A 395 -0.94 11.02 -9.50
N PRO A 396 -0.48 10.29 -8.45
CA PRO A 396 0.81 9.61 -8.44
C PRO A 396 0.96 8.59 -9.57
N PHE A 397 2.19 8.35 -10.07
CA PHE A 397 2.42 7.35 -11.13
C PHE A 397 2.24 5.91 -10.67
N LEU A 398 2.40 5.66 -9.37
CA LEU A 398 2.23 4.36 -8.72
C LEU A 398 0.96 4.33 -7.85
N ASP A 399 0.00 5.18 -8.17
CA ASP A 399 -1.35 5.09 -7.62
C ASP A 399 -2.01 3.76 -8.03
N HIS A 400 -2.69 3.15 -7.07
CA HIS A 400 -3.30 1.83 -7.14
C HIS A 400 -4.82 1.89 -6.91
N SER A 401 -5.36 3.09 -6.68
CA SER A 401 -6.79 3.36 -6.70
C SER A 401 -7.38 3.27 -8.12
N CYS A 402 -8.71 3.17 -8.22
CA CYS A 402 -9.45 3.05 -9.47
C CYS A 402 -9.42 4.36 -10.27
N ALA A 403 -9.25 4.27 -11.59
CA ALA A 403 -9.13 5.44 -12.45
C ALA A 403 -10.41 6.29 -12.49
N ASP A 404 -11.56 5.63 -12.54
CA ASP A 404 -12.85 6.19 -12.98
C ASP A 404 -13.93 6.19 -11.88
N GLY A 405 -13.55 6.15 -10.60
CA GLY A 405 -14.47 6.28 -9.47
C GLY A 405 -13.93 5.72 -8.15
N PRO A 406 -14.79 5.57 -7.12
CA PRO A 406 -14.38 5.19 -5.78
C PRO A 406 -13.79 3.78 -5.70
N THR A 407 -12.74 3.67 -4.90
CA THR A 407 -11.95 2.46 -4.68
C THR A 407 -12.34 1.82 -3.36
N LEU A 408 -12.70 0.55 -3.43
CA LEU A 408 -12.77 -0.34 -2.29
C LEU A 408 -11.39 -0.96 -2.04
N TYR A 409 -10.91 -0.85 -0.80
CA TYR A 409 -9.81 -1.64 -0.27
C TYR A 409 -10.37 -2.79 0.56
N LEU A 410 -10.14 -4.01 0.10
CA LEU A 410 -10.51 -5.22 0.81
C LEU A 410 -9.26 -5.81 1.47
N ASN A 411 -9.23 -5.83 2.79
CA ASN A 411 -8.07 -6.18 3.59
C ASN A 411 -8.30 -7.47 4.40
N ALA A 412 -7.52 -8.50 4.08
CA ALA A 412 -7.52 -9.80 4.70
C ALA A 412 -6.42 -9.87 5.78
N THR A 413 -6.77 -9.48 7.01
CA THR A 413 -5.86 -9.52 8.16
C THR A 413 -5.83 -10.93 8.79
N LEU A 414 -4.67 -11.36 9.30
CA LEU A 414 -4.52 -12.58 10.10
C LEU A 414 -3.59 -12.33 11.30
N TYR A 415 -4.14 -12.32 12.51
CA TYR A 415 -3.36 -12.14 13.75
C TYR A 415 -2.35 -13.28 14.00
N ARG A 416 -1.21 -12.95 14.61
CA ARG A 416 -0.09 -13.82 14.99
C ARG A 416 0.04 -13.86 16.52
N PRO A 417 -0.84 -14.57 17.24
CA PRO A 417 -0.75 -14.67 18.70
C PRO A 417 0.62 -15.24 19.10
N TYR A 418 1.30 -14.58 20.04
CA TYR A 418 2.68 -14.86 20.45
C TYR A 418 3.68 -14.96 19.29
N LEU A 419 3.48 -14.17 18.23
CA LEU A 419 4.27 -14.18 16.98
C LEU A 419 4.23 -15.50 16.20
N ARG A 420 3.27 -16.39 16.50
CA ARG A 420 3.07 -17.65 15.78
C ARG A 420 2.24 -17.44 14.52
N ASP A 421 2.77 -17.87 13.38
CA ASP A 421 2.05 -17.91 12.12
C ASP A 421 0.82 -18.83 12.21
N PRO A 422 -0.38 -18.38 11.78
CA PRO A 422 -1.55 -19.23 11.81
C PRO A 422 -1.54 -20.26 10.67
N PRO A 423 -2.02 -21.50 10.92
CA PRO A 423 -1.89 -22.61 9.98
C PRO A 423 -2.67 -22.39 8.67
N ALA A 424 -3.65 -21.49 8.69
CA ALA A 424 -4.46 -21.14 7.52
C ALA A 424 -3.75 -20.23 6.51
N ARG A 425 -2.71 -19.48 6.93
CA ARG A 425 -2.13 -18.33 6.19
C ARG A 425 -1.89 -18.60 4.71
N ALA A 426 -1.12 -19.63 4.40
CA ALA A 426 -0.71 -19.90 3.02
C ALA A 426 -1.90 -20.16 2.10
N ARG A 427 -2.81 -21.06 2.50
CA ARG A 427 -3.97 -21.46 1.70
C ARG A 427 -5.05 -20.38 1.63
N PHE A 428 -5.22 -19.59 2.71
CA PHE A 428 -6.14 -18.46 2.70
C PHE A 428 -5.68 -17.37 1.72
N TYR A 429 -4.43 -16.91 1.83
CA TYR A 429 -3.91 -15.88 0.93
C TYR A 429 -3.76 -16.37 -0.52
N GLU A 430 -3.47 -17.65 -0.75
CA GLU A 430 -3.48 -18.20 -2.11
C GLU A 430 -4.86 -18.11 -2.78
N ALA A 431 -5.93 -18.41 -2.03
CA ALA A 431 -7.30 -18.29 -2.51
C ALA A 431 -7.78 -16.84 -2.62
N PHE A 432 -7.47 -16.01 -1.62
CA PHE A 432 -7.83 -14.59 -1.58
C PHE A 432 -7.16 -13.83 -2.73
N GLU A 433 -5.84 -13.91 -2.87
CA GLU A 433 -5.14 -13.27 -3.99
C GLU A 433 -5.56 -13.83 -5.36
N TRP A 434 -5.95 -15.10 -5.44
CA TRP A 434 -6.51 -15.65 -6.68
C TRP A 434 -7.83 -14.99 -7.02
N LEU A 435 -8.73 -14.82 -6.05
CA LEU A 435 -10.02 -14.16 -6.25
C LEU A 435 -9.81 -12.69 -6.65
N MET A 436 -8.92 -11.98 -5.96
CA MET A 436 -8.63 -10.59 -6.28
C MET A 436 -8.10 -10.45 -7.72
N ARG A 437 -7.19 -11.34 -8.16
CA ARG A 437 -6.70 -11.38 -9.55
C ARG A 437 -7.79 -11.77 -10.57
N ASP A 438 -8.70 -12.68 -10.22
CA ASP A 438 -9.86 -13.06 -11.04
C ASP A 438 -10.85 -11.89 -11.20
N MET A 439 -10.97 -11.06 -10.16
CA MET A 439 -11.76 -9.82 -10.16
C MET A 439 -11.01 -8.61 -10.76
N GLY A 440 -9.80 -8.80 -11.31
CA GLY A 440 -9.03 -7.72 -11.94
C GLY A 440 -8.50 -6.65 -10.97
N ALA A 441 -8.43 -6.98 -9.68
CA ALA A 441 -7.97 -6.09 -8.62
C ALA A 441 -6.48 -5.72 -8.75
N ALA A 442 -6.10 -4.58 -8.16
CA ALA A 442 -4.71 -4.15 -8.03
C ALA A 442 -4.25 -4.28 -6.56
N PRO A 443 -3.03 -4.79 -6.29
CA PRO A 443 -2.50 -4.81 -4.92
C PRO A 443 -1.83 -3.47 -4.55
N PRO A 444 -2.01 -2.94 -3.33
CA PRO A 444 -1.21 -1.85 -2.80
C PRO A 444 0.25 -2.26 -2.67
N LEU A 445 1.14 -1.33 -2.97
CA LEU A 445 2.56 -1.60 -3.16
C LEU A 445 3.35 -1.80 -1.85
N GLY A 446 2.75 -1.49 -0.69
CA GLY A 446 3.33 -1.68 0.64
C GLY A 446 2.94 -2.98 1.38
N GLN A 447 2.14 -3.85 0.75
CA GLN A 447 1.51 -5.02 1.37
C GLN A 447 2.25 -6.36 1.10
N GLU A 448 2.01 -7.42 1.89
CA GLU A 448 2.62 -8.74 1.62
C GLU A 448 1.89 -9.45 0.48
N LEU A 449 2.62 -9.76 -0.61
CA LEU A 449 2.13 -10.51 -1.77
C LEU A 449 2.90 -11.80 -1.97
N ARG A 450 2.20 -12.93 -2.12
CA ARG A 450 2.84 -14.22 -2.43
C ARG A 450 3.24 -14.28 -3.91
N VAL A 451 4.51 -14.54 -4.17
CA VAL A 451 5.00 -14.89 -5.52
C VAL A 451 4.62 -16.34 -5.83
N VAL A 452 3.50 -16.55 -6.53
CA VAL A 452 3.07 -17.88 -6.98
C VAL A 452 4.01 -18.40 -8.07
N PRO A 453 4.67 -19.57 -7.89
CA PRO A 453 5.55 -20.13 -8.92
C PRO A 453 4.77 -20.59 -10.16
N GLY A 454 4.81 -19.78 -11.23
CA GLY A 454 4.71 -20.28 -12.59
C GLY A 454 3.36 -20.84 -13.09
N ARG A 455 2.32 -20.00 -13.20
CA ARG A 455 1.40 -20.18 -14.34
C ARG A 455 2.12 -19.73 -15.62
N ARG A 456 2.39 -20.67 -16.55
CA ARG A 456 2.70 -20.32 -17.94
C ARG A 456 1.56 -19.43 -18.45
N ARG A 457 1.88 -18.27 -19.05
CA ARG A 457 0.87 -17.45 -19.75
C ARG A 457 0.07 -18.37 -20.67
N GLY A 458 -1.25 -18.45 -20.45
CA GLY A 458 -2.13 -19.14 -21.39
C GLY A 458 -1.87 -18.60 -22.78
N ARG A 459 -1.67 -19.48 -23.75
CA ARG A 459 -1.60 -19.06 -25.15
C ARG A 459 -2.96 -18.45 -25.50
N LEU A 460 -3.01 -17.12 -25.60
CA LEU A 460 -4.00 -16.44 -26.42
C LEU A 460 -4.06 -17.19 -27.75
N ARG A 461 -5.23 -17.76 -28.07
CA ARG A 461 -5.49 -18.46 -29.34
C ARG A 461 -5.29 -17.45 -30.47
N ARG A 462 -4.08 -17.38 -31.04
CA ARG A 462 -3.88 -16.78 -32.35
C ARG A 462 -4.61 -17.64 -33.37
N GLY A 463 -5.54 -17.03 -34.10
CA GLY A 463 -6.19 -17.66 -35.25
C GLY A 463 -5.17 -18.17 -36.27
N PRO A 464 -5.54 -19.16 -37.09
CA PRO A 464 -4.59 -19.91 -37.90
C PRO A 464 -4.00 -19.08 -39.05
N ARG A 465 -2.77 -18.59 -38.88
CA ARG A 465 -1.91 -18.24 -40.02
C ARG A 465 -1.34 -19.53 -40.60
N ARG A 466 -1.86 -19.98 -41.75
CA ARG A 466 -1.25 -21.10 -42.50
C ARG A 466 0.14 -20.71 -42.99
N LEU A 467 1.07 -21.67 -42.92
CA LEU A 467 2.42 -21.56 -43.47
C LEU A 467 2.39 -21.63 -45.00
N ALA A 468 3.35 -20.95 -45.62
CA ALA A 468 4.05 -21.47 -46.80
C ALA A 468 5.51 -20.99 -46.73
N ARG A 469 6.44 -21.91 -46.48
CA ARG A 469 7.89 -21.66 -46.62
C ARG A 469 8.40 -22.62 -47.69
N ARG A 470 9.06 -22.05 -48.70
CA ARG A 470 9.83 -22.71 -49.78
C ARG A 470 10.06 -24.22 -49.64
N GLU A 471 9.53 -24.98 -50.60
CA GLU A 471 10.31 -26.03 -51.24
C GLU A 471 10.93 -25.46 -52.53
N GLY A 472 11.95 -26.13 -53.06
CA GLY A 472 12.52 -25.78 -54.35
C GLY A 472 13.20 -26.96 -55.01
N ARG A 473 12.77 -27.30 -56.23
CA ARG A 473 13.56 -27.84 -57.37
C ARG A 473 12.61 -28.27 -58.49
N GLY A 474 12.99 -27.94 -59.74
CA GLY A 474 12.47 -28.60 -60.95
C GLY A 474 11.69 -27.69 -61.91
N GLY A 475 12.01 -27.77 -63.22
CA GLY A 475 11.04 -27.50 -64.29
C GLY A 475 11.17 -26.19 -65.11
N ARG A 476 12.09 -26.20 -66.07
CA ARG A 476 12.09 -25.52 -67.40
C ARG A 476 10.86 -24.68 -67.83
N GLY A 477 11.14 -23.45 -68.32
CA GLY A 477 10.62 -22.93 -69.61
C GLY A 477 9.41 -21.97 -69.62
N GLY A 478 9.39 -21.04 -70.60
CA GLY A 478 8.13 -20.48 -71.14
C GLY A 478 7.71 -19.04 -70.80
N HIS A 479 8.33 -18.05 -71.46
CA HIS A 479 7.70 -16.95 -72.22
C HIS A 479 6.36 -16.21 -71.85
N VAL A 480 6.40 -14.87 -72.06
CA VAL A 480 5.35 -13.95 -72.63
C VAL A 480 4.39 -13.12 -71.72
N ARG A 481 4.78 -11.83 -71.59
CA ARG A 481 4.07 -10.52 -71.77
C ARG A 481 2.55 -10.28 -71.50
N ARG A 482 2.29 -9.02 -71.03
CA ARG A 482 1.08 -8.16 -71.22
C ARG A 482 -0.21 -8.62 -70.49
N ALA A 483 -1.22 -7.81 -70.12
CA ALA A 483 -1.48 -6.35 -69.97
C ALA A 483 -2.78 -6.17 -69.09
N LEU A 484 -3.45 -5.04 -68.85
CA LEU A 484 -3.33 -3.64 -69.33
C LEU A 484 -3.68 -2.58 -68.23
N ALA A 485 -4.90 -1.99 -68.21
CA ALA A 485 -5.33 -0.88 -67.32
C ALA A 485 -6.88 -0.84 -67.14
N PRO A 486 -7.46 0.01 -66.24
CA PRO A 486 -8.87 -0.03 -65.83
C PRO A 486 -9.74 1.08 -66.48
N PRO A 487 -11.03 1.21 -66.09
CA PRO A 487 -11.80 2.44 -66.31
C PRO A 487 -12.42 3.07 -65.04
N ALA A 488 -12.56 4.40 -65.05
CA ALA A 488 -13.54 5.18 -64.27
C ALA A 488 -14.87 5.28 -65.09
N SER A 489 -15.96 5.99 -64.77
CA SER A 489 -16.28 7.17 -63.94
C SER A 489 -17.81 7.43 -64.02
N HIS A 490 -18.42 8.26 -63.17
CA HIS A 490 -19.37 9.37 -63.51
C HIS A 490 -20.09 9.98 -62.27
N ALA A 491 -20.74 11.14 -62.43
CA ALA A 491 -21.11 12.09 -61.36
C ALA A 491 -22.45 12.85 -61.58
N ARG A 492 -22.74 13.83 -60.69
CA ARG A 492 -23.89 14.81 -60.58
C ARG A 492 -25.01 14.36 -59.59
N GLY A 493 -25.62 15.22 -58.74
CA GLY A 493 -25.32 16.62 -58.36
C GLY A 493 -26.36 17.29 -57.42
N THR A 494 -25.88 18.23 -56.56
CA THR A 494 -26.55 19.42 -55.91
C THR A 494 -27.85 19.33 -55.06
N GLN A 495 -27.78 19.76 -53.78
CA GLN A 495 -28.37 21.02 -53.22
C GLN A 495 -27.91 21.29 -51.76
N ALA A 496 -28.34 22.39 -51.10
CA ALA A 496 -27.52 23.16 -50.13
C ALA A 496 -27.87 23.09 -48.60
N ALA A 497 -26.81 23.06 -47.76
CA ALA A 497 -26.46 23.86 -46.55
C ALA A 497 -27.52 24.43 -45.55
N PRO A 498 -27.13 24.85 -44.30
CA PRO A 498 -26.12 24.31 -43.35
C PRO A 498 -26.53 24.36 -41.83
N ARG A 499 -25.73 23.71 -40.96
CA ARG A 499 -25.45 23.93 -39.49
C ARG A 499 -25.06 22.56 -38.87
N GLY A 500 -24.05 22.39 -38.02
CA GLY A 500 -23.02 23.27 -37.46
C GLY A 500 -22.02 22.44 -36.62
N SER A 501 -21.02 23.08 -36.01
CA SER A 501 -19.95 22.51 -35.13
C SER A 501 -19.14 21.33 -35.69
N GLY A 502 -17.87 21.58 -36.02
CA GLY A 502 -16.89 20.53 -36.34
C GLY A 502 -16.11 20.08 -35.11
N ASP A 503 -15.86 18.78 -35.02
CA ASP A 503 -14.95 18.19 -34.04
C ASP A 503 -13.49 18.56 -34.35
N VAL A 504 -12.70 18.83 -33.30
CA VAL A 504 -11.24 18.91 -33.37
C VAL A 504 -10.68 17.66 -32.70
N GLU A 505 -10.10 16.76 -33.50
CA GLU A 505 -9.41 15.58 -33.00
C GLU A 505 -8.17 15.98 -32.17
N GLY A 506 -8.21 15.72 -30.86
CA GLY A 506 -7.07 15.87 -29.97
C GLY A 506 -6.30 14.56 -29.81
N GLU A 507 -5.14 14.42 -30.46
CA GLU A 507 -4.24 13.30 -30.21
C GLU A 507 -3.65 13.34 -28.79
N GLY A 508 -4.19 12.50 -27.90
CA GLY A 508 -3.79 12.38 -26.50
C GLY A 508 -3.46 10.95 -26.07
N VAL A 509 -2.67 10.21 -26.86
CA VAL A 509 -2.37 8.79 -26.57
C VAL A 509 -1.42 8.66 -25.36
N GLY A 510 -1.98 8.29 -24.21
CA GLY A 510 -1.26 8.09 -22.97
C GLY A 510 -0.14 7.04 -23.07
N ARG A 511 1.07 7.40 -22.61
CA ARG A 511 2.18 6.46 -22.41
C ARG A 511 1.88 5.58 -21.19
N ARG A 512 2.27 4.30 -21.23
CA ARG A 512 2.01 3.38 -20.12
C ARG A 512 3.00 3.66 -18.97
N ALA A 513 2.55 3.47 -17.73
CA ALA A 513 3.36 3.72 -16.53
C ALA A 513 4.79 3.12 -16.54
N PRO A 514 5.06 1.91 -17.10
CA PRO A 514 6.42 1.39 -17.21
C PRO A 514 7.34 2.25 -18.11
N ASP A 515 6.80 2.77 -19.22
CA ASP A 515 7.56 3.59 -20.18
C ASP A 515 7.93 4.96 -19.57
N VAL A 516 7.10 5.46 -18.65
CA VAL A 516 7.37 6.67 -17.86
C VAL A 516 8.40 6.37 -16.76
N TRP A 517 8.24 5.28 -16.01
CA TRP A 517 9.18 4.89 -14.96
C TRP A 517 10.61 4.71 -15.50
N ASP A 518 10.79 3.96 -16.59
CA ASP A 518 12.11 3.78 -17.21
C ASP A 518 12.68 5.14 -17.68
N SER A 519 11.85 6.05 -18.21
CA SER A 519 12.28 7.41 -18.59
C SER A 519 12.65 8.31 -17.40
N LEU A 520 12.04 8.12 -16.22
CA LEU A 520 12.37 8.88 -15.01
C LEU A 520 13.65 8.34 -14.37
N VAL A 521 13.80 7.03 -14.33
CA VAL A 521 15.03 6.34 -13.93
C VAL A 521 16.20 6.78 -14.81
N GLU A 522 16.02 6.91 -16.12
CA GLU A 522 17.05 7.44 -17.03
C GLU A 522 17.30 8.96 -16.89
N ARG A 523 16.28 9.76 -16.53
CA ARG A 523 16.41 11.22 -16.38
C ARG A 523 17.07 11.65 -15.07
N TYR A 524 16.82 10.93 -13.97
CA TYR A 524 17.23 11.34 -12.62
C TYR A 524 18.35 10.48 -11.99
N LEU A 525 18.79 9.39 -12.62
CA LEU A 525 20.05 8.72 -12.27
C LEU A 525 21.21 9.28 -13.10
N PRO A 526 22.40 9.52 -12.52
CA PRO A 526 23.52 10.12 -13.24
C PRO A 526 24.05 9.20 -14.35
N SER A 527 24.07 9.72 -15.58
CA SER A 527 24.69 9.05 -16.73
C SER A 527 26.20 8.92 -16.52
N SER A 528 26.69 7.70 -16.30
CA SER A 528 28.14 7.43 -16.29
C SER A 528 28.70 7.41 -17.71
N SER A 529 29.68 8.27 -17.97
CA SER A 529 30.30 8.51 -19.26
C SER A 529 31.28 7.40 -19.67
N HIS A 530 30.75 6.23 -20.05
CA HIS A 530 31.45 5.27 -20.90
C HIS A 530 30.46 4.48 -21.78
N ARG A 531 29.87 5.15 -22.77
CA ARG A 531 28.98 4.52 -23.76
C ARG A 531 29.71 4.37 -25.11
N LEU A 532 30.34 3.21 -25.32
CA LEU A 532 30.70 2.72 -26.65
C LEU A 532 30.72 1.18 -26.65
N LYS A 533 29.93 0.57 -27.54
CA LYS A 533 29.81 -0.89 -27.80
C LYS A 533 29.19 -1.79 -26.71
N LEU A 534 27.92 -1.58 -26.32
CA LEU A 534 27.02 -2.72 -25.97
C LEU A 534 25.51 -2.48 -26.13
N GLU A 535 25.08 -1.57 -27.03
CA GLU A 535 23.66 -1.31 -27.27
C GLU A 535 22.96 -2.46 -28.00
N LYS A 536 22.35 -3.34 -27.19
CA LYS A 536 21.19 -4.22 -27.44
C LYS A 536 21.01 -5.26 -26.33
N ARG A 537 22.02 -5.47 -25.46
CA ARG A 537 21.94 -6.41 -24.32
C ARG A 537 21.46 -5.77 -23.02
N THR A 538 21.68 -4.46 -22.80
CA THR A 538 21.31 -3.75 -21.56
C THR A 538 19.80 -3.59 -21.36
N HIS A 539 19.02 -3.22 -22.38
CA HIS A 539 17.55 -3.18 -22.30
C HIS A 539 16.93 -4.55 -21.93
N ALA A 540 17.48 -5.63 -22.48
CA ALA A 540 17.08 -6.98 -22.10
C ALA A 540 17.48 -7.33 -20.66
N LEU A 541 18.60 -6.79 -20.16
CA LEU A 541 19.08 -6.99 -18.79
C LEU A 541 18.29 -6.18 -17.75
N LEU A 542 17.91 -4.93 -18.03
CA LEU A 542 17.10 -4.13 -17.10
C LEU A 542 15.67 -4.67 -16.98
N ALA A 543 15.04 -5.01 -18.11
CA ALA A 543 13.77 -5.74 -18.13
C ALA A 543 13.90 -7.15 -17.50
N CYS A 544 15.08 -7.77 -17.52
CA CYS A 544 15.34 -9.02 -16.79
C CYS A 544 15.65 -8.80 -15.29
N LEU A 545 16.10 -7.61 -14.88
CA LEU A 545 16.32 -7.21 -13.49
C LEU A 545 14.98 -6.89 -12.81
N LEU A 546 14.11 -6.10 -13.44
CA LEU A 546 12.73 -5.91 -12.98
C LEU A 546 11.98 -7.26 -12.94
N ARG A 547 12.17 -8.14 -13.93
CA ARG A 547 11.66 -9.53 -13.87
C ARG A 547 12.35 -10.43 -12.84
N ARG A 548 13.55 -10.10 -12.35
CA ARG A 548 14.27 -10.84 -11.28
C ARG A 548 13.85 -10.39 -9.89
N VAL A 549 13.61 -9.09 -9.70
CA VAL A 549 12.94 -8.56 -8.50
C VAL A 549 11.57 -9.25 -8.33
N CYS A 550 10.86 -9.53 -9.43
CA CYS A 550 9.64 -10.34 -9.41
C CYS A 550 9.83 -11.89 -9.42
N ARG A 551 11.05 -12.46 -9.37
CA ARG A 551 11.27 -13.94 -9.54
C ARG A 551 12.41 -14.63 -8.78
N GLY A 552 13.32 -13.96 -8.08
CA GLY A 552 14.41 -14.61 -7.33
C GLY A 552 14.20 -14.52 -5.81
N GLY A 553 14.23 -15.60 -5.00
CA GLY A 553 14.50 -16.99 -5.32
C GLY A 553 15.99 -17.35 -5.30
N TYR A 554 16.52 -17.64 -4.11
CA TYR A 554 17.78 -18.37 -3.92
C TYR A 554 17.53 -19.58 -3.00
N LEU A 555 18.03 -20.75 -3.41
CA LEU A 555 17.96 -22.00 -2.66
C LEU A 555 19.23 -22.22 -1.83
N LEU A 556 19.05 -23.00 -0.76
CA LEU A 556 20.04 -23.81 -0.04
C LEU A 556 21.30 -23.11 0.51
N HIS A 557 21.39 -23.09 1.84
CA HIS A 557 22.13 -24.18 2.48
C HIS A 557 21.47 -24.60 3.80
N THR A 558 21.18 -25.89 3.93
CA THR A 558 20.71 -26.50 5.17
C THR A 558 21.90 -26.64 6.12
N PHE A 559 21.80 -26.07 7.32
CA PHE A 559 22.57 -26.54 8.48
C PHE A 559 21.65 -26.68 9.69
N ILE A 560 21.60 -27.90 10.21
CA ILE A 560 20.89 -28.26 11.43
C ILE A 560 21.78 -27.83 12.60
N ILE A 561 21.27 -26.97 13.48
CA ILE A 561 21.79 -26.81 14.84
C ILE A 561 20.60 -26.86 15.80
N LEU A 562 20.70 -27.71 16.81
CA LEU A 562 19.63 -27.99 17.78
C LEU A 562 19.36 -26.80 18.72
N HIS A 563 18.18 -26.82 19.32
CA HIS A 563 17.83 -25.98 20.48
C HIS A 563 18.83 -26.15 21.63
N VAL A 564 19.14 -25.04 22.30
CA VAL A 564 19.27 -25.00 23.77
C VAL A 564 18.49 -23.79 24.27
N TYR A 565 17.52 -24.04 25.16
CA TYR A 565 16.74 -23.02 25.86
C TYR A 565 17.51 -22.52 27.09
N SER A 566 17.52 -21.21 27.34
CA SER A 566 17.59 -20.68 28.72
C SER A 566 17.09 -19.22 28.77
N PRO A 567 16.20 -18.85 29.71
CA PRO A 567 15.57 -17.53 29.74
C PRO A 567 16.28 -16.55 30.68
N ARG A 568 16.24 -15.24 30.37
CA ARG A 568 16.08 -14.13 31.34
C ARG A 568 16.19 -12.74 30.68
N ARG A 569 15.07 -12.03 30.59
CA ARG A 569 14.80 -10.68 31.15
C ARG A 569 13.59 -10.08 30.43
N LEU A 570 12.47 -9.98 31.15
CA LEU A 570 11.39 -9.08 30.77
C LEU A 570 11.88 -7.64 30.96
N TYR A 571 11.58 -6.76 30.01
CA TYR A 571 11.34 -5.35 30.32
C TYR A 571 9.89 -5.06 29.94
N MET A 572 9.05 -4.86 30.96
CA MET A 572 7.77 -4.20 30.76
C MET A 572 8.03 -2.71 30.57
N HIS A 573 7.39 -2.10 29.58
CA HIS A 573 7.00 -0.71 29.66
C HIS A 573 5.49 -0.65 29.52
N ALA A 574 4.82 -0.47 30.66
CA ALA A 574 3.45 -0.01 30.68
C ALA A 574 3.49 1.53 30.59
N GLN A 575 2.87 2.11 29.56
CA GLN A 575 2.50 3.52 29.62
C GLN A 575 1.20 3.60 30.43
N VAL A 576 1.36 3.96 31.70
CA VAL A 576 0.26 4.48 32.52
C VAL A 576 0.20 5.97 32.26
N SER A 577 -0.92 6.44 31.73
CA SER A 577 -1.21 7.86 31.62
C SER A 577 -1.35 8.47 33.03
N PHE A 578 -0.65 9.57 33.27
CA PHE A 578 -0.95 10.50 34.36
C PHE A 578 -1.28 11.87 33.76
N GLN A 579 -2.09 12.63 34.49
CA GLN A 579 -2.45 14.02 34.20
C GLN A 579 -1.24 14.95 34.29
#